data_AF-A0A3R6WZ55-F1
#
_entry.id   AF-A0A3R6WZ55-F1
#
_cell.length_a   1.000
_cell.length_b   1.000
_cell.length_c   1.000
_cell.angle_alpha   90.00
_cell.angle_beta   90.00
_cell.angle_gamma   90.00
#
_symmetry.space_group_name_H-M   'P 1'
#
loop_
_entity.id
_entity.type
_entity.pdbx_description
1 polymer ?
#
loop_
_entity_poly.entity_id
_entity_poly.type
_entity_poly.pdbx_seq_one_letter_code
_entity_poly.pdbx_strand_id
1 'polypeptide(L)'
;MVNFVAVFPNKSVNLSLRQRHFNSRNVADGENIAHDLENAMMAIEIDKISGVVTDNAACMRAAWKILEAKYPGLICNGCAAHALNVLVKDVCKLEPYATILESSRRVTSFVKDRNALTKRFERIQQHMHVDGELSGHQGFYVRPTEEK
;
A
#
# COMPACT_ATOMS: atom_id res chain seq x y z
N MET A 1 -2.81 -2.14 -4.00
CA MET A 1 -1.62 -2.07 -3.11
C MET A 1 -2.17 -2.09 -1.70
N VAL A 2 -1.94 -3.18 -0.97
CA VAL A 2 -2.51 -3.36 0.37
C VAL A 2 -1.41 -3.08 1.39
N ASN A 3 -1.62 -2.07 2.24
CA ASN A 3 -0.66 -1.64 3.26
C ASN A 3 -1.26 -1.83 4.65
N PHE A 4 -0.94 -2.94 5.30
CA PHE A 4 -1.35 -3.21 6.68
C PHE A 4 -0.55 -2.37 7.66
N VAL A 5 -1.25 -1.81 8.65
CA VAL A 5 -0.65 -1.19 9.82
C VAL A 5 -1.29 -1.84 11.04
N ALA A 6 -0.53 -2.65 11.76
CA ALA A 6 -0.91 -3.17 13.07
C ALA A 6 -0.41 -2.19 14.14
N VAL A 7 -1.30 -1.77 15.04
CA VAL A 7 -0.98 -0.91 16.19
C VAL A 7 -1.10 -1.75 17.46
N PHE A 8 -0.16 -1.60 18.40
CA PHE A 8 -0.04 -2.44 19.59
C PHE A 8 -0.32 -1.57 20.82
N PRO A 9 -1.20 -1.97 21.76
CA PRO A 9 -1.59 -1.12 22.89
C PRO A 9 -0.50 -0.97 23.96
N ASN A 10 0.44 -1.91 24.10
CA ASN A 10 1.49 -1.88 25.13
C ASN A 10 2.85 -2.29 24.56
N LYS A 11 3.49 -1.36 23.83
CA LYS A 11 4.95 -1.11 23.77
C LYS A 11 5.24 -0.12 22.64
N SER A 12 5.99 0.91 22.98
CA SER A 12 6.59 1.87 22.06
C SER A 12 7.37 1.16 20.95
N VAL A 13 6.93 1.37 19.70
CA VAL A 13 7.62 1.07 18.43
C VAL A 13 7.80 -0.42 18.08
N ASN A 14 7.05 -0.88 17.07
CA ASN A 14 7.62 -1.44 15.83
C ASN A 14 6.51 -1.59 14.79
N LEU A 15 6.50 -0.70 13.80
CA LEU A 15 5.59 -0.72 12.66
C LEU A 15 6.06 -1.81 11.68
N SER A 16 5.65 -3.06 11.86
CA SER A 16 6.00 -4.14 10.93
C SER A 16 5.10 -4.11 9.69
N LEU A 17 5.55 -3.39 8.66
CA LEU A 17 5.01 -3.46 7.31
C LEU A 17 5.39 -4.80 6.68
N ARG A 18 4.55 -5.83 6.83
CA ARG A 18 4.68 -7.06 6.05
C ARG A 18 3.78 -6.97 4.83
N GLN A 19 4.35 -6.49 3.72
CA GLN A 19 3.66 -6.39 2.44
C GLN A 19 3.50 -7.80 1.84
N ARG A 20 2.31 -8.37 1.91
CA ARG A 20 1.95 -9.54 1.09
C ARG A 20 1.12 -9.08 -0.12
N HIS A 21 1.54 -9.51 -1.31
CA HIS A 21 0.74 -9.37 -2.52
C HIS A 21 -0.46 -10.31 -2.42
N PHE A 22 -1.64 -9.76 -2.13
CA PHE A 22 -2.90 -10.49 -2.27
C PHE A 22 -3.35 -10.43 -3.74
N ASN A 23 -3.38 -11.59 -4.40
CA ASN A 23 -3.80 -11.72 -5.80
C ASN A 23 -5.34 -11.76 -5.85
N SER A 24 -5.96 -10.63 -6.23
CA SER A 24 -7.42 -10.48 -6.36
C SER A 24 -8.01 -11.13 -7.63
N ARG A 25 -7.57 -12.34 -7.98
CA ARG A 25 -7.83 -12.90 -9.33
C ARG A 25 -9.16 -13.63 -9.52
N ASN A 26 -10.04 -13.76 -8.52
CA ASN A 26 -11.35 -14.43 -8.70
C ASN A 26 -12.43 -13.87 -7.75
N VAL A 27 -13.62 -13.64 -8.32
CA VAL A 27 -14.83 -12.93 -7.84
C VAL A 27 -15.51 -13.58 -6.61
N ALA A 28 -14.76 -13.84 -5.54
CA ALA A 28 -15.24 -14.31 -4.22
C ALA A 28 -14.58 -13.50 -3.10
N ASP A 29 -14.58 -12.17 -3.26
CA ASP A 29 -13.46 -11.32 -2.86
C ASP A 29 -13.41 -10.90 -1.38
N GLY A 30 -14.45 -11.06 -0.58
CA GLY A 30 -14.45 -10.61 0.84
C GLY A 30 -13.88 -11.65 1.82
N GLU A 31 -14.38 -12.88 1.72
CA GLU A 31 -14.06 -13.98 2.64
C GLU A 31 -12.63 -14.47 2.46
N ASN A 32 -12.18 -14.63 1.21
CA ASN A 32 -10.80 -15.01 0.92
C ASN A 32 -9.82 -13.97 1.46
N ILE A 33 -10.12 -12.68 1.27
CA ILE A 33 -9.31 -11.60 1.84
C ILE A 33 -9.35 -11.67 3.37
N ALA A 34 -10.52 -11.82 4.00
CA ALA A 34 -10.62 -11.95 5.46
C ALA A 34 -9.77 -13.10 6.00
N HIS A 35 -9.83 -14.28 5.37
CA HIS A 35 -9.03 -15.44 5.73
C HIS A 35 -7.52 -15.16 5.60
N ASP A 36 -7.13 -14.55 4.50
CA ASP A 36 -5.75 -14.17 4.22
C ASP A 36 -5.18 -13.14 5.23
N LEU A 37 -6.02 -12.17 5.61
CA LEU A 37 -5.72 -11.18 6.64
C LEU A 37 -5.60 -11.83 8.00
N GLU A 38 -6.54 -12.71 8.35
CA GLU A 38 -6.53 -13.46 9.60
C GLU A 38 -5.26 -14.31 9.71
N ASN A 39 -4.87 -15.02 8.65
CA ASN A 39 -3.61 -15.77 8.60
C ASN A 39 -2.39 -14.88 8.82
N ALA A 40 -2.42 -13.63 8.32
CA ALA A 40 -1.37 -12.66 8.57
C ALA A 40 -1.36 -12.15 10.02
N MET A 41 -2.53 -11.95 10.60
CA MET A 41 -2.71 -11.54 11.99
C MET A 41 -2.26 -12.64 12.96
N MET A 42 -2.62 -13.90 12.71
CA MET A 42 -2.18 -15.04 13.51
C MET A 42 -0.66 -15.19 13.56
N ALA A 43 0.03 -14.91 12.45
CA ALA A 43 1.50 -14.95 12.40
C ALA A 43 2.18 -13.86 13.25
N ILE A 44 1.43 -12.84 13.69
CA ILE A 44 1.90 -11.73 14.54
C ILE A 44 1.32 -11.84 15.97
N GLU A 45 0.41 -12.81 16.19
CA GLU A 45 -0.47 -12.97 17.35
C GLU A 45 -1.57 -11.89 17.41
N ILE A 46 -2.83 -12.32 17.38
CA ILE A 46 -4.00 -11.43 17.21
C ILE A 46 -4.17 -10.47 18.39
N ASP A 47 -3.87 -10.90 19.61
CA ASP A 47 -3.95 -10.10 20.84
C ASP A 47 -3.04 -8.87 20.83
N LYS A 48 -2.02 -8.89 19.95
CA LYS A 48 -1.09 -7.79 19.77
C LYS A 48 -1.55 -6.77 18.72
N ILE A 49 -2.62 -7.06 17.97
CA ILE A 49 -3.08 -6.23 16.85
C ILE A 49 -4.34 -5.46 17.23
N SER A 50 -4.27 -4.13 17.19
CA SER A 50 -5.44 -3.27 17.43
C SER A 50 -6.15 -2.82 16.15
N GLY A 51 -5.54 -3.01 14.97
CA GLY A 51 -6.17 -2.60 13.73
C GLY A 51 -5.54 -3.10 12.44
N VAL A 52 -6.32 -2.98 11.37
CA VAL A 52 -5.99 -3.38 10.01
C VAL A 52 -6.33 -2.23 9.07
N VAL A 53 -5.33 -1.79 8.29
CA VAL A 53 -5.50 -0.73 7.30
C VAL A 53 -5.42 -1.34 5.90
N THR A 54 -6.40 -1.10 5.05
CA THR A 54 -6.37 -1.50 3.62
C THR A 54 -6.98 -0.43 2.73
N ASP A 55 -6.91 -0.56 1.40
CA ASP A 55 -7.66 0.36 0.54
C ASP A 55 -9.19 0.22 0.75
N ASN A 56 -9.94 1.24 0.33
CA ASN A 56 -11.39 1.28 0.54
C ASN A 56 -12.16 0.55 -0.59
N ALA A 57 -11.60 -0.50 -1.18
CA ALA A 57 -12.33 -1.31 -2.15
C ALA A 57 -13.52 -2.04 -1.50
N ALA A 58 -14.54 -2.38 -2.30
CA ALA A 58 -15.74 -3.04 -1.79
C ALA A 58 -15.43 -4.41 -1.15
N CYS A 59 -14.49 -5.16 -1.73
CA CYS A 59 -14.00 -6.43 -1.20
C CYS A 59 -13.28 -6.27 0.15
N MET A 60 -12.47 -5.22 0.31
CA MET A 60 -11.81 -4.90 1.57
C MET A 60 -12.83 -4.61 2.66
N ARG A 61 -13.85 -3.79 2.37
CA ARG A 61 -14.94 -3.52 3.32
C ARG A 61 -15.72 -4.78 3.70
N ALA A 62 -15.89 -5.73 2.77
CA ALA A 62 -16.52 -7.01 3.09
C ALA A 62 -15.64 -7.83 4.05
N ALA A 63 -14.33 -7.87 3.82
CA ALA A 63 -13.38 -8.53 4.72
C ALA A 63 -13.34 -7.89 6.11
N TRP A 64 -13.39 -6.55 6.19
CA TRP A 64 -13.44 -5.81 7.45
C TRP A 64 -14.61 -6.26 8.31
N LYS A 65 -15.82 -6.32 7.74
CA LYS A 65 -17.01 -6.76 8.47
C LYS A 65 -16.85 -8.16 9.07
N ILE A 66 -16.22 -9.07 8.35
CA ILE A 66 -15.96 -10.44 8.82
C ILE A 66 -14.98 -10.42 10.00
N LEU A 67 -13.89 -9.66 9.88
CA LEU A 67 -12.85 -9.58 10.90
C LEU A 67 -13.31 -8.85 12.16
N GLU A 68 -13.99 -7.72 12.02
CA GLU A 68 -14.53 -6.94 13.15
C GLU A 68 -15.62 -7.72 13.91
N ALA A 69 -16.42 -8.53 13.21
CA ALA A 69 -17.37 -9.43 13.85
C ALA A 69 -16.69 -10.56 14.63
N LYS A 70 -15.55 -11.06 14.13
CA LYS A 70 -14.78 -12.15 14.75
C LYS A 70 -13.90 -11.66 15.91
N TYR A 71 -13.42 -10.43 15.84
CA TYR A 71 -12.50 -9.82 16.81
C TYR A 71 -13.02 -8.44 17.26
N PRO A 72 -13.86 -8.38 18.31
CA PRO A 72 -14.53 -7.13 18.73
C PRO A 72 -13.59 -5.97 19.16
N GLY A 73 -12.30 -6.22 19.36
CA GLY A 73 -11.28 -5.19 19.66
C GLY A 73 -10.46 -4.73 18.44
N LEU A 74 -10.71 -5.30 17.27
CA LEU A 74 -9.99 -4.98 16.03
C LEU A 74 -10.69 -3.82 15.30
N ILE A 75 -9.93 -2.81 14.90
CA ILE A 75 -10.43 -1.70 14.08
C ILE A 75 -9.95 -1.87 12.63
N CYS A 76 -10.87 -1.95 11.67
CA CYS A 76 -10.50 -1.94 10.26
C CYS A 76 -10.79 -0.57 9.62
N ASN A 77 -9.81 0.02 8.91
CA ASN A 77 -10.00 1.31 8.26
C ASN A 77 -9.33 1.45 6.90
N GLY A 78 -9.80 2.46 6.15
CA GLY A 78 -9.26 2.81 4.84
C GLY A 78 -7.87 3.44 4.92
N CYS A 79 -7.06 3.18 3.88
CA CYS A 79 -5.71 3.69 3.75
C CYS A 79 -5.69 5.19 3.43
N ALA A 80 -5.04 5.98 4.29
CA ALA A 80 -4.86 7.41 4.10
C ALA A 80 -4.12 7.76 2.79
N ALA A 81 -3.11 6.96 2.40
CA ALA A 81 -2.41 7.16 1.13
C ALA A 81 -3.34 6.96 -0.07
N HIS A 82 -4.27 6.00 0.01
CA HIS A 82 -5.28 5.83 -1.03
C HIS A 82 -6.25 7.02 -1.08
N ALA A 83 -6.71 7.49 0.08
CA ALA A 83 -7.57 8.67 0.17
C ALA A 83 -6.87 9.91 -0.41
N LEU A 84 -5.59 10.12 -0.09
CA LEU A 84 -4.80 11.23 -0.62
C LEU A 84 -4.65 11.14 -2.14
N ASN A 85 -4.39 9.95 -2.69
CA ASN A 85 -4.32 9.75 -4.14
C ASN A 85 -5.65 10.09 -4.84
N VAL A 86 -6.79 9.74 -4.24
CA VAL A 86 -8.10 10.12 -4.78
C VAL A 86 -8.30 11.64 -4.69
N LEU A 87 -8.00 12.26 -3.55
CA LEU A 87 -8.08 13.70 -3.37
C LEU A 87 -7.25 14.46 -4.41
N VAL A 88 -5.99 14.06 -4.60
CA VAL A 88 -5.10 14.69 -5.59
C VAL A 88 -5.66 14.50 -7.00
N LYS A 89 -6.21 13.34 -7.35
CA LYS A 89 -6.87 13.12 -8.64
C LYS A 89 -8.05 14.08 -8.86
N ASP A 90 -8.83 14.36 -7.82
CA ASP A 90 -9.95 15.30 -7.91
C ASP A 90 -9.47 16.74 -8.02
N VAL A 91 -8.45 17.14 -7.27
CA VAL A 91 -7.80 18.46 -7.41
C VAL A 91 -7.27 18.65 -8.84
N CYS A 92 -6.65 17.62 -9.43
CA CYS A 92 -6.13 17.69 -10.79
C CYS A 92 -7.23 17.76 -11.88
N LYS A 93 -8.52 17.68 -11.54
CA LYS A 93 -9.62 17.96 -12.48
C LYS A 93 -10.01 19.43 -12.52
N LEU A 94 -9.51 20.25 -11.61
CA LEU A 94 -9.79 21.68 -11.54
C LEU A 94 -8.79 22.47 -12.39
N GLU A 95 -9.20 23.61 -12.95
CA GLU A 95 -8.26 24.53 -13.60
C GLU A 95 -7.41 25.29 -12.56
N PRO A 96 -6.13 25.57 -12.85
CA PRO A 96 -5.39 25.29 -14.09
C PRO A 96 -4.79 23.86 -14.18
N TYR A 97 -4.96 23.05 -13.14
CA TYR A 97 -4.30 21.74 -13.01
C TYR A 97 -4.73 20.73 -14.06
N ALA A 98 -5.99 20.77 -14.51
CA ALA A 98 -6.51 19.91 -15.58
C ALA A 98 -5.72 20.11 -16.89
N THR A 99 -5.52 21.36 -17.31
CA THR A 99 -4.72 21.71 -18.50
C THR A 99 -3.27 21.24 -18.38
N ILE A 100 -2.64 21.43 -17.21
CA ILE A 100 -1.28 20.96 -16.95
C ILE A 100 -1.22 19.43 -17.05
N LEU A 101 -2.16 18.73 -16.40
CA LEU A 101 -2.21 17.28 -16.39
C LEU A 101 -2.43 16.71 -17.80
N GLU A 102 -3.25 17.34 -18.63
CA GLU A 102 -3.42 16.96 -20.03
C GLU A 102 -2.12 17.10 -20.84
N SER A 103 -1.42 18.23 -20.66
CA SER A 103 -0.13 18.47 -21.30
C SER A 103 0.91 17.43 -20.88
N SER A 104 1.00 17.14 -19.57
CA SER A 104 1.87 16.09 -19.04
C SER A 104 1.53 14.71 -19.57
N ARG A 105 0.23 14.37 -19.73
CA ARG A 105 -0.21 13.11 -20.33
C ARG A 105 0.29 12.95 -21.76
N ARG A 106 0.22 14.01 -22.59
CA ARG A 106 0.72 13.98 -23.98
C ARG A 106 2.22 13.68 -24.04
N VAL A 107 3.01 14.34 -23.20
CA VAL A 107 4.46 14.09 -23.11
C VAL A 107 4.73 12.65 -22.63
N THR A 108 4.01 12.20 -21.61
CA THR A 108 4.18 10.85 -21.05
C THR A 108 3.85 9.77 -22.08
N SER A 109 2.75 9.94 -22.83
CA SER A 109 2.38 9.01 -23.90
C SER A 109 3.42 8.99 -25.01
N PHE A 110 3.90 10.16 -25.46
CA PHE A 110 4.97 10.24 -26.46
C PHE A 110 6.22 9.45 -26.07
N VAL A 111 6.63 9.52 -24.80
CA VAL A 111 7.76 8.73 -24.30
C VAL A 111 7.42 7.25 -24.28
N LYS A 112 6.28 6.87 -23.70
CA LYS A 112 5.85 5.47 -23.54
C LYS A 112 5.69 4.73 -24.87
N ASP A 113 5.18 5.41 -25.90
CA ASP A 113 4.96 4.84 -27.23
C ASP A 113 6.27 4.53 -27.97
N ARG A 114 7.42 4.97 -27.43
CA ARG A 114 8.74 4.81 -28.06
C ARG A 114 9.66 3.99 -27.17
N ASN A 115 9.77 2.70 -27.50
CA ASN A 115 10.61 1.73 -26.77
C ASN A 115 12.05 2.23 -26.47
N ALA A 116 12.68 2.94 -27.39
CA ALA A 116 14.03 3.49 -27.18
C ALA A 116 14.06 4.58 -26.10
N LEU A 117 13.04 5.46 -26.06
CA LEU A 117 12.93 6.51 -25.05
C LEU A 117 12.54 5.94 -23.70
N THR A 118 11.59 5.00 -23.66
CA THR A 118 11.22 4.28 -22.44
C THR A 118 12.43 3.58 -21.83
N LYS A 119 13.20 2.81 -22.61
CA LYS A 119 14.43 2.14 -22.12
C LYS A 119 15.48 3.12 -21.62
N ARG A 120 15.62 4.27 -22.27
CA ARG A 120 16.54 5.33 -21.82
C ARG A 120 16.06 5.96 -20.51
N PHE A 121 14.76 6.23 -20.39
CA PHE A 121 14.14 6.77 -19.19
C PHE A 121 14.30 5.82 -18.01
N GLU A 122 13.98 4.54 -18.20
CA GLU A 122 14.19 3.48 -17.19
C GLU A 122 15.64 3.40 -16.73
N ARG A 123 16.59 3.46 -17.67
CA ARG A 123 18.03 3.50 -17.33
C ARG A 123 18.37 4.70 -16.45
N ILE A 124 17.88 5.90 -16.79
CA ILE A 124 18.15 7.11 -15.99
C ILE A 124 17.50 6.98 -14.60
N GLN A 125 16.27 6.46 -14.51
CA GLN A 125 15.62 6.23 -13.23
C GLN A 125 16.43 5.27 -12.35
N GLN A 126 17.00 4.21 -12.92
CA GLN A 126 17.88 3.29 -12.19
C GLN A 126 19.13 3.97 -11.63
N HIS A 127 19.69 4.96 -12.33
CA HIS A 127 20.85 5.72 -11.84
C HIS A 127 20.44 6.77 -10.79
N MET A 128 19.30 7.44 -10.95
CA MET A 128 18.80 8.41 -9.95
C MET A 128 18.37 7.75 -8.64
N HIS A 129 17.95 6.48 -8.66
CA HIS A 129 17.71 5.71 -7.43
C HIS A 129 18.98 5.45 -6.60
N VAL A 130 20.18 5.66 -7.17
CA VAL A 130 21.46 5.50 -6.47
C VAL A 130 21.90 6.79 -5.77
N ASP A 131 21.49 7.96 -6.28
CA ASP A 131 21.96 9.27 -5.78
C ASP A 131 20.98 9.97 -4.81
N GLY A 132 19.75 9.47 -4.68
CA GLY A 132 18.76 9.92 -3.70
C GLY A 132 18.22 8.75 -2.90
N GLU A 133 18.64 8.60 -1.65
CA GLU A 133 18.05 7.63 -0.71
C GLU A 133 16.56 7.94 -0.46
N LEU A 134 15.71 7.29 -1.25
CA LEU A 134 14.59 6.52 -0.76
C LEU A 134 14.68 5.19 -1.51
N SER A 135 15.51 4.33 -0.95
CA SER A 135 15.67 2.95 -1.40
C SER A 135 14.34 2.23 -1.25
N GLY A 136 13.63 2.08 -2.37
CA GLY A 136 12.72 0.98 -2.58
C GLY A 136 13.50 -0.32 -2.70
N HIS A 137 14.23 -0.71 -1.65
CA HIS A 137 14.78 -2.05 -1.56
C HIS A 137 13.65 -2.98 -1.14
N GLN A 138 13.21 -3.81 -2.08
CA GLN A 138 12.85 -5.19 -1.77
C GLN A 138 14.09 -5.85 -1.13
N GLY A 139 14.28 -5.64 0.16
CA GLY A 139 15.48 -6.05 0.88
C GLY A 139 15.38 -5.64 2.34
N PHE A 140 15.07 -6.61 3.19
CA PHE A 140 14.88 -6.47 4.63
C PHE A 140 16.18 -6.07 5.32
N TYR A 141 16.17 -4.96 6.06
CA TYR A 141 17.21 -4.67 7.06
C TYR A 141 16.72 -5.12 8.43
N VAL A 142 17.25 -6.25 8.90
CA VAL A 142 17.10 -6.69 10.29
C VAL A 142 18.27 -6.10 11.07
N ARG A 143 18.00 -5.20 12.03
CA ARG A 143 19.03 -4.86 13.03
C ARG A 143 19.18 -6.05 13.98
N PRO A 144 20.39 -6.54 14.24
CA PRO A 144 20.63 -7.42 15.37
C PRO A 144 20.32 -6.63 16.65
N THR A 145 19.48 -7.18 17.50
CA THR A 145 19.35 -6.70 18.88
C THR A 145 20.62 -7.09 19.63
N GLU A 146 21.39 -6.10 20.07
CA GLU A 146 22.36 -6.31 21.15
C GLU A 146 21.57 -6.67 22.42
N GLU A 147 21.83 -7.86 22.96
CA GLU A 147 21.40 -8.27 24.29
C GLU A 147 22.13 -7.44 25.35
N LYS A 148 21.37 -6.82 26.25
CA LYS A 148 21.80 -6.53 27.62
C LYS A 148 20.67 -6.85 28.58
#